data_AF-A0A966L0W5-F1
#
_entry.id   AF-A0A966L0W5-F1
#
_cell.length_a   1.000
_cell.length_b   1.000
_cell.length_c   1.000
_cell.angle_alpha   90.00
_cell.angle_beta   90.00
_cell.angle_gamma   90.00
#
_symmetry.space_group_name_H-M   'P 1'
#
loop_
_entity.id
_entity.type
_entity.pdbx_description
1 polymer ?
#
loop_
_entity_poly.entity_id
_entity_poly.type
_entity_poly.pdbx_seq_one_letter_code
_entity_poly.pdbx_strand_id
1 'polypeptide(L)' 'MKGNTVILTHSGADLDAISSMYAASKLYPGSVIIHPGSLDINASKLVSIFGENLVMRKVKELPNKFKNEINRIIVVD' A
#
# COMPACT_ATOMS: atom_id res chain seq x y z
N MET A 1 1.79 -9.46 18.12
CA MET A 1 2.19 -8.52 17.05
C MET A 1 1.01 -7.58 16.77
N LYS A 2 0.94 -6.43 17.45
CA LYS A 2 0.02 -5.32 17.16
C LYS A 2 0.89 -4.08 17.07
N GLY A 3 1.35 -3.77 15.87
CA GLY A 3 2.12 -2.58 15.55
C GLY A 3 1.61 -2.06 14.23
N ASN A 4 1.49 -0.73 14.11
CA ASN A 4 0.96 -0.09 12.92
C ASN A 4 1.94 -0.37 11.77
N THR A 5 1.60 -1.35 10.95
CA THR A 5 2.43 -1.82 9.85
C THR A 5 1.95 -1.16 8.57
N VAL A 6 2.88 -0.62 7.79
CA VAL A 6 2.57 -0.02 6.49
C VAL A 6 3.31 -0.76 5.37
N ILE A 7 2.66 -0.85 4.20
CA ILE A 7 3.22 -1.42 2.98
C ILE A 7 3.46 -0.28 1.99
N LEU A 8 4.67 -0.20 1.46
CA LEU A 8 5.14 0.83 0.52
C LEU A 8 5.81 0.18 -0.69
N THR A 9 5.80 0.90 -1.82
CA THR A 9 6.60 0.62 -3.02
C THR A 9 7.15 1.95 -3.56
N HIS A 10 7.96 1.90 -4.61
CA HIS A 10 8.48 3.03 -5.35
C HIS A 10 7.38 3.84 -6.06
N SER A 11 7.72 5.07 -6.47
CA SER A 11 6.85 5.91 -7.30
C SER A 11 6.87 5.46 -8.76
N GLY A 12 5.79 5.69 -9.50
CA GLY A 12 5.62 5.11 -10.83
C GLY A 12 5.42 3.60 -10.76
N ALA A 13 4.76 3.14 -9.69
CA ALA A 13 4.49 1.74 -9.42
C ALA A 13 3.83 1.06 -10.61
N ASP A 14 4.39 -0.07 -10.99
CA ASP A 14 3.96 -0.87 -12.12
C ASP A 14 3.07 -2.05 -11.65
N LEU A 15 2.90 -3.05 -12.51
CA LEU A 15 2.07 -4.21 -12.19
C LEU A 15 2.64 -5.05 -11.04
N ASP A 16 3.97 -5.21 -10.96
CA ASP A 16 4.59 -5.99 -9.91
C ASP A 16 4.36 -5.29 -8.56
N ALA A 17 4.58 -3.97 -8.54
CA ALA A 17 4.27 -3.08 -7.42
C ALA A 17 2.91 -3.31 -6.81
N ILE A 18 1.90 -3.19 -7.64
CA ILE A 18 0.52 -3.28 -7.19
C ILE A 18 0.18 -4.70 -6.73
N SER A 19 0.72 -5.71 -7.41
CA SER A 19 0.49 -7.12 -7.08
C SER A 19 1.19 -7.54 -5.79
N SER A 20 2.43 -7.11 -5.61
CA SER A 20 3.25 -7.36 -4.44
C SER A 20 2.70 -6.64 -3.21
N MET A 21 2.19 -5.41 -3.36
CA MET A 21 1.46 -4.71 -2.29
C MET A 21 0.21 -5.48 -1.85
N TYR A 22 -0.56 -6.01 -2.82
CA TYR A 22 -1.73 -6.83 -2.52
C TYR A 22 -1.33 -8.10 -1.77
N ALA A 23 -0.34 -8.84 -2.27
CA ALA A 23 0.14 -10.07 -1.66
C ALA A 23 0.66 -9.83 -0.22
N ALA A 24 1.46 -8.78 -0.03
CA ALA A 24 1.92 -8.37 1.30
C ALA A 24 0.75 -8.07 2.25
N SER A 25 -0.32 -7.44 1.79
CA SER A 25 -1.49 -7.16 2.64
C SER A 25 -2.17 -8.44 3.17
N LYS A 26 -2.07 -9.54 2.42
CA LYS A 26 -2.57 -10.86 2.84
C LYS A 26 -1.62 -11.56 3.82
N LEU A 27 -0.31 -11.43 3.60
CA LEU A 27 0.71 -11.98 4.50
C LEU A 27 0.78 -11.25 5.84
N TYR A 28 0.42 -9.96 5.86
CA TYR A 28 0.46 -9.11 7.03
C TYR A 28 -0.93 -8.52 7.33
N PRO A 29 -1.85 -9.30 7.91
CA PRO A 29 -3.18 -8.83 8.27
C PRO A 29 -3.15 -7.58 9.17
N GLY A 30 -4.01 -6.60 8.86
CA GLY A 30 -4.07 -5.33 9.59
C GLY A 30 -3.02 -4.29 9.18
N SER A 31 -2.17 -4.61 8.19
CA SER A 31 -1.30 -3.62 7.55
C SER A 31 -2.11 -2.62 6.71
N VAL A 32 -1.53 -1.45 6.50
CA VAL A 32 -2.11 -0.39 5.64
C VAL A 32 -1.26 -0.23 4.39
N ILE A 33 -1.88 -0.38 3.23
CA ILE A 33 -1.25 -0.13 1.93
C ILE A 33 -1.20 1.39 1.69
N ILE A 34 -0.01 1.92 1.48
CA ILE A 34 0.20 3.34 1.23
C ILE A 34 0.29 3.60 -0.26
N HIS A 35 -0.50 4.52 -0.77
CA HIS A 35 -0.51 4.87 -2.19
C HIS A 35 0.90 5.35 -2.64
N PRO A 36 1.45 4.81 -3.75
CA PRO A 36 2.84 5.06 -4.20
C PRO A 36 3.07 6.45 -4.81
N GLY A 37 2.16 7.40 -4.60
CA GLY A 37 2.16 8.71 -5.28
C GLY A 37 1.72 8.66 -6.74
N SER A 38 2.35 7.83 -7.58
CA SER A 38 2.04 7.65 -9.01
C SER A 38 2.08 6.18 -9.42
N LEU A 39 1.30 5.86 -10.46
CA LEU A 39 1.21 4.55 -11.09
C LEU A 39 1.60 4.68 -12.56
N ASP A 40 2.13 3.62 -13.16
CA ASP A 40 2.22 3.53 -14.62
C ASP A 40 0.80 3.39 -15.26
N ILE A 41 0.72 3.50 -16.59
CA ILE A 41 -0.56 3.45 -17.31
C ILE A 41 -1.25 2.08 -17.15
N ASN A 42 -0.50 0.99 -17.08
CA ASN A 42 -1.04 -0.36 -17.06
C ASN A 42 -1.54 -0.73 -15.66
N ALA A 43 -0.77 -0.41 -14.64
CA ALA A 43 -1.10 -0.51 -13.22
C ALA A 43 -2.32 0.36 -12.88
N SER A 44 -2.38 1.59 -13.42
CA SER A 44 -3.56 2.46 -13.24
C SER A 44 -4.84 1.82 -13.80
N LYS A 45 -4.77 1.21 -15.00
CA LYS A 45 -5.90 0.46 -15.58
C LYS A 45 -6.26 -0.78 -14.75
N LEU A 46 -5.28 -1.48 -14.19
CA LEU A 46 -5.57 -2.62 -13.33
C LEU A 46 -6.28 -2.18 -12.05
N VAL A 47 -5.76 -1.14 -11.39
CA VAL A 47 -6.34 -0.59 -10.15
C VAL A 47 -7.76 -0.09 -10.39
N SER A 48 -8.09 0.47 -11.56
CA SER A 48 -9.46 0.89 -11.85
C SER A 48 -10.45 -0.28 -11.99
N ILE A 49 -9.97 -1.46 -12.40
CA ILE A 49 -10.79 -2.67 -12.56
C ILE A 49 -10.89 -3.46 -11.24
N PHE A 50 -9.78 -3.57 -10.50
CA PHE A 50 -9.67 -4.42 -9.29
C PHE A 50 -9.66 -3.64 -7.97
N GLY A 51 -9.76 -2.31 -8.02
CA GLY A 51 -9.45 -1.39 -6.91
C GLY A 51 -10.25 -1.57 -5.64
N GLU A 52 -11.46 -2.15 -5.71
CA GLU A 52 -12.27 -2.46 -4.52
C GLU A 52 -11.54 -3.40 -3.55
N ASN A 53 -10.67 -4.28 -4.08
CA ASN A 53 -9.86 -5.19 -3.27
C ASN A 53 -8.52 -4.60 -2.82
N LEU A 54 -8.13 -3.44 -3.34
CA LEU A 54 -6.84 -2.80 -3.09
C LEU A 54 -7.03 -1.40 -2.50
N VAL A 55 -7.34 -1.39 -1.21
CA VAL A 55 -7.64 -0.16 -0.46
C VAL A 55 -6.33 0.58 -0.12
N MET A 56 -5.88 1.42 -1.04
CA MET A 56 -4.72 2.29 -0.84
C MET A 56 -5.10 3.58 -0.08
N ARG A 57 -4.19 4.07 0.76
CA ARG A 57 -4.35 5.32 1.51
C ARG A 57 -3.18 6.27 1.25
N LYS A 58 -3.45 7.55 1.13
CA LYS A 58 -2.36 8.54 1.15
C LYS A 58 -1.91 8.73 2.59
N VAL A 59 -0.61 8.95 2.80
CA VAL A 59 -0.05 9.19 4.16
C VAL A 59 -0.80 10.32 4.88
N LYS A 60 -1.20 11.37 4.15
CA LYS A 60 -1.95 12.51 4.69
C LYS A 60 -3.34 12.15 5.25
N GLU A 61 -3.95 11.06 4.77
CA GLU A 61 -5.28 10.59 5.20
C GLU A 61 -5.20 9.77 6.49
N LEU A 62 -4.00 9.34 6.90
CA LEU A 62 -3.82 8.54 8.09
C LEU A 62 -3.99 9.39 9.36
N PRO A 63 -4.65 8.86 10.40
CA PRO A 63 -4.72 9.50 11.72
C PRO A 63 -3.32 9.79 12.27
N ASN A 64 -3.13 10.94 12.92
CA ASN A 64 -1.83 11.31 13.51
C ASN A 64 -1.35 10.28 14.55
N LYS A 65 -2.27 9.75 15.36
CA LYS A 65 -1.97 8.67 16.29
C LYS A 65 -1.38 7.44 15.58
N PHE A 66 -1.99 7.02 14.47
CA PHE A 66 -1.50 5.87 13.71
C PHE A 66 -0.09 6.13 13.19
N LYS A 67 0.15 7.29 12.57
CA LYS A 67 1.45 7.69 12.01
C LYS A 67 2.57 7.68 13.05
N ASN A 68 2.29 8.20 14.25
CA ASN A 68 3.28 8.27 15.34
C ASN A 68 3.60 6.91 15.97
N GLU A 69 2.75 5.91 15.74
CA GLU A 69 2.87 4.56 16.28
C GLU A 69 3.33 3.54 15.21
N ILE A 70 3.66 3.98 13.99
CA ILE A 70 4.23 3.11 12.95
C ILE A 70 5.55 2.55 13.46
N ASN A 71 5.65 1.23 13.55
CA ASN A 71 6.85 0.55 14.04
C ASN A 71 7.36 -0.54 13.08
N ARG A 72 6.65 -0.75 11.95
CA ARG A 72 7.06 -1.69 10.90
C ARG A 72 6.69 -1.13 9.54
N ILE A 73 7.65 -1.21 8.64
CA ILE A 73 7.47 -0.90 7.22
C ILE A 73 7.81 -2.16 6.43
N ILE A 74 6.94 -2.51 5.49
CA ILE A 74 7.18 -3.55 4.49
C ILE A 74 7.36 -2.81 3.16
N VAL A 75 8.52 -2.98 2.55
CA VAL A 75 8.80 -2.43 1.22
C VAL A 75 8.68 -3.56 0.21
N VAL A 76 7.95 -3.32 -0.86
CA VAL A 76 7.80 -4.22 -2.00
C VAL A 76 8.16 -3.46 -3.27
N ASP A 77 8.34 -4.20 -4.36
CA ASP A 77 8.61 -3.66 -5.70
C ASP A 77 7.31 -3.54 -6.43
#